data_AF-A0A0D2VCC2-F1
#
_entry.id   AF-A0A0D2VCC2-F1
#
_cell.length_a   1.000
_cell.length_b   1.000
_cell.length_c   1.000
_cell.angle_alpha   90.00
_cell.angle_beta   90.00
_cell.angle_gamma   90.00
#
_symmetry.space_group_name_H-M   'P 1'
#
loop_
_entity.id
_entity.type
_entity.pdbx_description
1 polymer ?
#
loop_
_entity_poly.entity_id
_entity_poly.type
_entity_poly.pdbx_seq_one_letter_code
_entity_poly.pdbx_strand_id
1 'polypeptide(L)' 'MDLFVSWIQIFTLPKETLLYPAHDYKGFSVTTVGEEMLYNPRLTKDKVFFLEPSIFPFLWKMAWYF' A
#
# COMPACT_ATOMS: atom_id res chain seq x y z
N MET A 1 -8.69 7.27 -11.02
CA MET A 1 -8.38 5.84 -10.81
C MET A 1 -8.56 5.53 -9.33
N ASP A 2 -9.27 4.47 -9.00
CA ASP A 2 -9.45 4.03 -7.62
C ASP A 2 -8.16 3.38 -7.11
N LEU A 3 -7.58 3.97 -6.06
CA LEU A 3 -6.34 3.50 -5.42
C LEU A 3 -6.48 2.07 -4.89
N PHE A 4 -7.68 1.69 -4.46
CA PHE A 4 -7.96 0.36 -3.95
C PHE A 4 -7.93 -0.70 -5.06
N VAL A 5 -8.45 -0.36 -6.24
CA VAL A 5 -8.40 -1.25 -7.43
C VAL A 5 -6.95 -1.48 -7.86
N SER A 6 -6.11 -0.44 -7.83
CA SER A 6 -4.69 -0.57 -8.15
C SER A 6 -3.93 -1.45 -7.16
N TRP A 7 -4.23 -1.36 -5.87
CA TRP A 7 -3.54 -2.15 -4.84
C TRP A 7 -3.89 -3.63 -4.87
N ILE A 8 -5.15 -3.97 -5.14
CA ILE A 8 -5.54 -5.38 -5.35
C ILE A 8 -4.73 -5.99 -6.50
N GLN A 9 -4.52 -5.24 -7.59
CA GLN A 9 -3.73 -5.72 -8.72
C GLN A 9 -2.27 -6.00 -8.32
N ILE A 10 -1.65 -5.14 -7.52
CA ILE A 10 -0.28 -5.35 -7.02
C ILE A 10 -0.17 -6.62 -6.17
N PHE A 11 -1.16 -6.90 -5.32
CA PHE A 11 -1.17 -8.11 -4.47
C PHE A 11 -1.49 -9.41 -5.21
N THR A 12 -1.79 -9.37 -6.51
CA THR A 12 -1.85 -10.58 -7.35
C THR A 12 -0.49 -11.01 -7.89
N LEU A 13 0.56 -10.19 -7.73
CA LEU A 13 1.91 -10.50 -8.18
C LEU A 13 2.60 -11.50 -7.23
N PRO A 14 3.64 -12.22 -7.68
CA PRO A 14 4.46 -13.08 -6.81
C PRO A 14 5.02 -12.30 -5.62
N LYS A 15 5.16 -12.96 -4.46
CA LYS A 15 5.58 -12.31 -3.21
C LYS A 15 6.97 -11.69 -3.29
N GLU A 16 7.83 -12.25 -4.13
CA GLU A 16 9.22 -11.84 -4.35
C GLU A 16 9.32 -10.62 -5.30
N THR A 17 8.19 -10.16 -5.86
CA THR A 17 8.17 -9.02 -6.76
C THR A 17 8.61 -7.76 -6.02
N LEU A 18 9.65 -7.11 -6.55
CA LEU A 18 10.16 -5.85 -6.02
C LEU A 18 9.21 -4.71 -6.36
N LEU A 19 8.90 -3.90 -5.36
CA LEU A 19 8.11 -2.68 -5.46
C LEU A 19 9.01 -1.48 -5.19
N TYR A 20 8.99 -0.54 -6.12
CA TYR A 20 9.78 0.69 -6.05
C TYR A 20 8.83 1.87 -5.84
N PRO A 21 8.81 2.49 -4.64
CA PRO A 21 7.95 3.61 -4.36
C PRO A 21 8.39 4.85 -5.14
N ALA A 22 7.43 5.69 -5.54
CA ALA A 22 7.73 6.95 -6.24
C ALA A 22 8.41 7.98 -5.33
N HIS A 23 8.10 7.93 -4.03
CA HIS A 23 8.68 8.79 -3.01
C HIS A 23 8.93 7.95 -1.76
N ASP A 24 10.05 8.24 -1.09
CA ASP A 24 10.35 7.69 0.22
C ASP A 24 10.83 8.80 1.19
N TYR A 25 10.30 8.83 2.40
CA TYR A 25 10.60 9.78 3.47
C TYR A 25 11.29 9.14 4.69
N LYS A 26 11.57 7.83 4.64
CA LYS A 26 12.19 7.07 5.74
C LYS A 26 13.56 6.48 5.41
N GLY A 27 14.05 6.70 4.20
CA GLY A 27 15.28 6.16 3.64
C GLY A 27 15.16 4.77 3.00
N PHE A 28 13.97 4.24 2.71
CA PHE A 28 13.82 2.98 1.98
C PHE A 28 13.81 3.19 0.47
N SER A 29 14.41 2.26 -0.27
CA SER A 29 14.50 2.33 -1.73
C SER A 29 13.70 1.25 -2.46
N VAL A 30 13.32 0.17 -1.76
CA VAL A 30 12.63 -0.99 -2.32
C VAL A 30 11.92 -1.76 -1.20
N THR A 31 10.78 -2.37 -1.53
CA THR A 31 10.06 -3.35 -0.71
C THR A 31 9.62 -4.51 -1.62
N THR A 32 8.99 -5.54 -1.07
CA THR A 32 8.40 -6.65 -1.82
C THR A 32 6.90 -6.74 -1.63
N VAL A 33 6.21 -7.38 -2.57
CA VAL A 33 4.77 -7.68 -2.42
C VAL A 33 4.50 -8.45 -1.13
N GLY A 34 5.36 -9.42 -0.78
CA GLY A 34 5.24 -10.17 0.47
C GLY A 34 5.39 -9.31 1.72
N GLU A 35 6.35 -8.38 1.74
CA GLU A 35 6.55 -7.45 2.85
C GLU A 35 5.35 -6.51 3.02
N GLU A 36 4.81 -5.97 1.93
CA GLU A 36 3.61 -5.12 2.00
C GLU A 36 2.39 -5.87 2.50
N MET A 37 2.20 -7.12 2.08
CA MET A 37 1.11 -7.97 2.55
C MET A 37 1.21 -8.35 4.03
N LEU A 38 2.41 -8.33 4.62
CA LEU A 38 2.63 -8.72 6.02
C LEU A 38 2.70 -7.52 6.96
N TYR A 39 3.37 -6.45 6.52
CA TYR A 39 3.78 -5.35 7.39
C TYR A 39 3.07 -4.04 7.12
N ASN A 40 2.38 -3.87 5.98
CA ASN A 40 1.68 -2.62 5.72
C ASN A 40 0.38 -2.57 6.54
N PRO A 41 0.30 -1.77 7.63
CA PRO A 41 -0.83 -1.80 8.55
C PRO A 41 -2.10 -1.17 7.96
N ARG A 42 -1.98 -0.54 6.79
CA ARG A 42 -3.11 0.05 6.07
C ARG A 42 -3.66 -0.96 5.08
N LEU A 43 -2.80 -1.61 4.28
CA LEU A 43 -3.20 -2.52 3.18
C LEU A 43 -3.54 -3.94 3.61
N THR A 44 -3.20 -4.32 4.84
CA THR A 44 -3.59 -5.59 5.45
C THR A 44 -5.04 -5.61 5.95
N LYS A 45 -5.78 -4.51 5.82
CA LYS A 45 -7.15 -4.38 6.30
C LYS A 45 -8.18 -4.56 5.18
N ASP A 46 -9.37 -5.01 5.57
CA ASP A 46 -10.45 -5.38 4.67
C ASP A 46 -10.93 -4.20 3.81
N LYS A 47 -11.50 -4.50 2.64
CA LYS A 47 -12.05 -3.50 1.69
C LYS A 47 -12.99 -2.49 2.36
N VAL A 48 -13.80 -2.96 3.31
CA VAL A 48 -14.76 -2.12 4.04
C VAL A 48 -14.05 -1.04 4.85
N PHE A 49 -12.91 -1.39 5.47
CA PHE A 49 -12.06 -0.45 6.21
C PHE A 49 -11.44 0.59 5.27
N PHE A 50 -11.03 0.19 4.05
CA PHE A 50 -10.45 1.12 3.07
C PHE A 50 -11.40 2.18 2.54
N LEU A 51 -12.70 1.89 2.50
CA LEU A 51 -13.72 2.78 1.97
C LEU A 51 -14.38 3.63 3.07
N GLU A 52 -13.97 3.47 4.33
CA GLU A 52 -14.55 4.20 5.45
C GLU A 52 -14.15 5.70 5.38
N PRO A 53 -15.11 6.64 5.30
CA PRO A 53 -14.82 8.07 5.11
C PRO A 53 -14.01 8.72 6.25
N SER A 54 -14.05 8.15 7.45
CA SER A 54 -13.25 8.56 8.61
C SER A 54 -11.74 8.33 8.40
N ILE A 55 -11.38 7.48 7.43
CA ILE A 55 -10.01 7.06 7.10
C ILE A 55 -9.48 7.79 5.88
N PHE A 56 -10.34 8.50 5.15
CA PHE A 56 -9.98 9.35 4.02
C PHE A 56 -8.89 10.42 4.33
N PRO A 57 -8.84 11.02 5.54
CA PRO A 57 -7.73 11.89 5.94
C PRO A 57 -6.39 11.16 6.13
N PHE A 58 -6.36 9.83 6.06
CA PHE A 58 -5.17 9.00 6.08
C PHE A 58 -4.83 8.39 4.71
N LEU A 59 -5.77 8.43 3.76
CA LEU A 59 -5.55 7.97 2.38
C LEU A 59 -4.62 8.89 1.58
N TRP A 60 -4.60 10.20 1.83
CA TRP A 60 -3.63 11.11 1.20
C TRP A 60 -2.17 10.90 1.69
N LYS A 61 -1.98 10.11 2.76
CA LYS A 61 -0.67 9.61 3.20
C LYS A 61 -0.20 8.35 2.44
N MET A 62 -0.89 7.93 1.38
CA MET A 62 -0.42 6.86 0.48
C MET A 62 0.89 7.18 -0.22
N ALA A 63 1.24 8.47 -0.35
CA ALA A 63 2.52 8.91 -0.89
C ALA A 63 3.65 9.04 0.14
N TRP A 64 3.40 8.74 1.43
CA TRP A 64 4.24 9.21 2.55
C TRP A 64 4.73 8.11 3.52
N TYR A 65 4.55 6.83 3.19
CA TYR A 65 4.97 5.72 4.06
C TYR A 65 5.88 4.68 3.42
N PHE A 66 6.38 4.99 2.23
CA PHE A 66 7.81 4.95 2.04
C PHE A 66 8.25 6.38 2.34
#